data_AF-A0A3D5YFL0-F1
#
_entry.id   AF-A0A3D5YFL0-F1
#
_cell.length_a   1.000
_cell.length_b   1.000
_cell.length_c   1.000
_cell.angle_alpha   90.00
_cell.angle_beta   90.00
_cell.angle_gamma   90.00
#
_symmetry.space_group_name_H-M   'P 1'
#
loop_
_entity.id
_entity.type
_entity.pdbx_description
1 polymer ?
#
loop_
_entity_poly.entity_id
_entity_poly.type
_entity_poly.pdbx_seq_one_letter_code
_entity_poly.pdbx_strand_id
1 'polypeptide(L)'
;MFGNECIAKGAIEAGMDFYAAYPMTPASSLIDVVTTDNRVTFFQGEDEIAVSMAMLGAKVAGKRSMCGTSGGGFALMTESISFSNQAEIGGVYVLAQRDGPSTGTPTYTGQADLTYALNASFGDTFPIVLAPSTFEEGYTQIGKALNWSDIYQHPVILLTDKQFSE
;
A
#
# COMPACT_ATOMS: atom_id res chain seq x y z
N MET A 1 11.54 3.59 -16.32
CA MET A 1 11.48 3.48 -14.86
C MET A 1 10.26 4.24 -14.42
N PHE A 2 9.28 3.53 -13.86
CA PHE A 2 8.04 4.12 -13.35
C PHE A 2 8.04 4.11 -11.82
N GLY A 3 7.17 4.90 -11.21
CA GLY A 3 7.13 5.06 -9.76
C GLY A 3 6.86 3.76 -9.00
N ASN A 4 5.99 2.90 -9.52
CA ASN A 4 5.76 1.57 -8.91
C ASN A 4 7.01 0.70 -8.95
N GLU A 5 7.81 0.78 -10.01
CA GLU A 5 9.09 0.06 -10.08
C GLU A 5 10.06 0.54 -8.99
N CYS A 6 10.12 1.85 -8.75
CA CYS A 6 10.93 2.44 -7.69
C CYS A 6 10.43 2.06 -6.30
N ILE A 7 9.12 2.06 -6.07
CA ILE A 7 8.50 1.66 -4.80
C ILE A 7 8.79 0.19 -4.50
N ALA A 8 8.57 -0.70 -5.46
CA ALA A 8 8.81 -2.13 -5.25
C ALA A 8 10.28 -2.41 -4.95
N LYS A 9 11.22 -1.85 -5.72
CA LYS A 9 12.67 -1.99 -5.46
C LYS A 9 13.06 -1.40 -4.10
N GLY A 10 12.56 -0.21 -3.77
CA GLY A 10 12.83 0.44 -2.49
C GLY A 10 12.29 -0.37 -1.30
N ALA A 11 11.12 -0.99 -1.43
CA ALA A 11 10.53 -1.85 -0.41
C ALA A 11 11.37 -3.11 -0.18
N ILE A 12 11.76 -3.79 -1.25
CA ILE A 12 12.59 -5.00 -1.20
C ILE A 12 13.95 -4.69 -0.54
N GLU A 13 14.59 -3.59 -0.95
CA GLU A 13 15.88 -3.18 -0.41
C GLU A 13 15.79 -2.70 1.05
N ALA A 14 14.64 -2.17 1.45
CA ALA A 14 14.34 -1.90 2.84
C ALA A 14 14.00 -3.17 3.65
N GLY A 15 13.98 -4.36 3.05
CA GLY A 15 13.73 -5.63 3.74
C GLY A 15 12.25 -5.98 3.89
N MET A 16 11.41 -5.59 2.95
CA MET A 16 10.05 -6.15 2.84
C MET A 16 10.13 -7.68 2.66
N ASP A 17 9.42 -8.42 3.50
CA ASP A 17 9.38 -9.89 3.47
C ASP A 17 8.13 -10.44 2.79
N PHE A 18 7.03 -9.69 2.83
CA PHE A 18 5.72 -10.17 2.41
C PHE A 18 4.95 -9.08 1.66
N TYR A 19 4.45 -9.44 0.48
CA TYR A 19 3.59 -8.57 -0.31
C TYR A 19 2.29 -9.29 -0.66
N ALA A 20 1.16 -8.66 -0.38
CA ALA A 20 -0.14 -9.15 -0.80
C ALA A 20 -0.80 -8.18 -1.79
N ALA A 21 -1.46 -8.70 -2.82
CA ALA A 21 -2.21 -7.87 -3.74
C ALA A 21 -3.38 -8.61 -4.39
N TYR A 22 -4.39 -7.85 -4.77
CA TYR A 22 -5.42 -8.23 -5.74
C TYR A 22 -5.20 -7.33 -6.96
N PRO A 23 -5.13 -7.86 -8.19
CA PRO A 23 -4.82 -7.05 -9.36
C PRO A 23 -5.80 -5.88 -9.54
N MET A 24 -5.31 -4.66 -9.38
CA MET A 24 -6.08 -3.42 -9.53
C MET A 24 -5.20 -2.33 -10.16
N THR A 25 -5.58 -1.84 -11.33
CA THR A 25 -4.89 -0.72 -12.00
C THR A 25 -5.01 0.56 -11.15
N PRO A 26 -3.94 1.33 -10.93
CA PRO A 26 -2.58 1.18 -11.47
C PRO A 26 -1.57 0.51 -10.52
N ALA A 27 -2.01 -0.14 -9.43
CA ALA A 27 -1.12 -0.78 -8.46
C ALA A 27 -0.53 -2.12 -8.94
N SER A 28 -1.16 -2.79 -9.93
CA SER A 28 -0.75 -4.13 -10.38
C SER A 28 0.71 -4.23 -10.83
N SER A 29 1.32 -3.16 -11.37
CA SER A 29 2.72 -3.19 -11.81
C SER A 29 3.74 -3.34 -10.68
N LEU A 30 3.31 -3.19 -9.40
CA LEU A 30 4.12 -3.59 -8.24
C LEU A 30 4.36 -5.11 -8.22
N ILE A 31 3.35 -5.90 -8.62
CA ILE A 31 3.41 -7.36 -8.63
C ILE A 31 4.51 -7.84 -9.58
N ASP A 32 4.62 -7.21 -10.75
CA ASP A 32 5.60 -7.56 -11.79
C ASP A 32 7.04 -7.47 -11.27
N VAL A 33 7.32 -6.51 -10.37
CA VAL A 33 8.65 -6.36 -9.76
C VAL A 33 8.82 -7.31 -8.58
N VAL A 34 7.83 -7.36 -7.68
CA VAL A 34 7.92 -8.17 -6.46
C VAL A 34 8.09 -9.66 -6.77
N THR A 35 7.37 -10.18 -7.77
CA THR A 35 7.43 -11.61 -8.14
C THR A 35 8.76 -12.05 -8.75
N THR A 36 9.63 -11.11 -9.09
CA THR A 36 10.98 -11.41 -9.59
C THR A 36 12.03 -11.58 -8.49
N ASP A 37 11.70 -11.24 -7.24
CA ASP A 37 12.64 -11.30 -6.11
C ASP A 37 12.26 -12.38 -5.10
N ASN A 38 13.11 -13.40 -4.99
CA ASN A 38 12.89 -14.55 -4.10
C ASN A 38 12.99 -14.21 -2.60
N ARG A 39 13.40 -12.99 -2.21
CA ARG A 39 13.40 -12.54 -0.82
C ARG A 39 11.98 -12.25 -0.31
N VAL A 40 11.03 -11.98 -1.21
CA VAL A 40 9.65 -11.61 -0.86
C VAL A 40 8.71 -12.78 -1.10
N THR A 41 7.89 -13.09 -0.11
CA THR A 41 6.72 -13.94 -0.31
C THR A 41 5.58 -13.12 -0.91
N PHE A 42 5.15 -13.48 -2.12
CA PHE A 42 3.98 -12.89 -2.77
C PHE A 42 2.73 -13.73 -2.50
N PHE A 43 1.65 -13.06 -2.08
CA PHE A 43 0.32 -13.65 -1.96
C PHE A 43 -0.68 -12.88 -2.83
N GLN A 44 -1.30 -13.59 -3.77
CA GLN A 44 -2.45 -13.05 -4.51
C GLN A 44 -3.73 -13.44 -3.78
N GLY A 45 -4.41 -12.46 -3.18
CA GLY A 45 -5.71 -12.69 -2.55
C GLY A 45 -6.84 -12.81 -3.57
N GLU A 46 -7.96 -13.37 -3.15
CA GLU A 46 -9.20 -13.44 -3.92
C GLU A 46 -9.92 -12.09 -4.03
N ASP A 47 -9.70 -11.20 -3.05
CA ASP A 47 -10.20 -9.83 -2.99
C ASP A 47 -9.31 -8.96 -2.08
N GLU A 48 -9.60 -7.66 -2.01
CA GLU A 48 -8.83 -6.73 -1.18
C GLU A 48 -8.99 -6.93 0.35
N ILE A 49 -10.05 -7.59 0.81
CA ILE A 49 -10.23 -7.93 2.22
C ILE A 49 -9.23 -9.01 2.60
N ALA A 50 -9.17 -10.09 1.82
CA ALA A 50 -8.22 -11.17 1.98
C ALA A 50 -6.77 -10.69 1.88
N VAL A 51 -6.48 -9.79 0.93
CA VAL A 51 -5.16 -9.16 0.77
C VAL A 51 -4.72 -8.44 2.04
N SER A 52 -5.56 -7.55 2.56
CA SER A 52 -5.18 -6.76 3.73
C SER A 52 -5.06 -7.62 4.98
N MET A 53 -5.99 -8.56 5.19
CA MET A 53 -5.93 -9.47 6.33
C MET A 53 -4.72 -10.41 6.26
N ALA A 54 -4.33 -10.90 5.08
CA ALA A 54 -3.12 -11.69 4.89
C ALA A 54 -1.85 -10.87 5.18
N MET A 55 -1.80 -9.61 4.72
CA MET A 55 -0.72 -8.69 5.03
C MET A 55 -0.58 -8.49 6.55
N LEU A 56 -1.68 -8.22 7.26
CA LEU A 56 -1.67 -8.07 8.72
C LEU A 56 -1.28 -9.38 9.43
N GLY A 57 -1.74 -10.54 8.94
CA GLY A 57 -1.31 -11.84 9.45
C GLY A 57 0.20 -12.07 9.33
N ALA A 58 0.79 -11.70 8.19
CA ALA A 58 2.23 -11.74 8.00
C ALA A 58 2.96 -10.79 8.97
N LYS A 59 2.41 -9.59 9.19
CA LYS A 59 2.95 -8.62 10.15
C LYS A 59 2.98 -9.15 11.58
N VAL A 60 1.89 -9.77 12.03
CA VAL A 60 1.81 -10.43 13.35
C VAL A 60 2.84 -11.59 13.46
N ALA A 61 3.13 -12.27 12.36
CA ALA A 61 4.19 -13.29 12.30
C ALA A 61 5.62 -12.71 12.27
N GLY A 62 5.79 -11.39 12.44
CA GLY A 62 7.08 -10.72 12.51
C GLY A 62 7.68 -10.36 11.15
N LYS A 63 6.88 -10.36 10.08
CA LYS A 63 7.32 -10.00 8.72
C LYS A 63 7.09 -8.52 8.44
N ARG A 64 8.01 -7.88 7.70
CA ARG A 64 7.74 -6.56 7.13
C ARG A 64 6.81 -6.72 5.93
N SER A 65 5.58 -6.24 6.05
CA SER A 65 4.51 -6.52 5.09
C SER A 65 3.96 -5.27 4.42
N MET A 66 3.62 -5.40 3.14
CA MET A 66 3.02 -4.35 2.32
C MET A 66 1.88 -4.92 1.47
N CYS A 67 0.90 -4.08 1.11
CA CYS A 67 -0.05 -4.39 0.05
C CYS A 67 -0.23 -3.19 -0.90
N GLY A 68 -0.72 -3.44 -2.11
CA GLY A 68 -1.01 -2.40 -3.10
C GLY A 68 -2.43 -2.49 -3.65
N THR A 69 -3.08 -1.33 -3.82
CA THR A 69 -4.44 -1.21 -4.34
C THR A 69 -4.69 0.18 -4.94
N SER A 70 -5.94 0.43 -5.37
CA SER A 70 -6.44 1.75 -5.79
C SER A 70 -7.76 2.05 -5.06
N GLY A 71 -8.39 3.21 -5.30
CA GLY A 71 -9.48 3.74 -4.48
C GLY A 71 -10.64 2.76 -4.19
N GLY A 72 -11.07 1.99 -5.19
CA GLY A 72 -12.14 0.99 -5.01
C GLY A 72 -11.74 -0.16 -4.07
N GLY A 73 -10.53 -0.71 -4.23
CA GLY A 73 -10.02 -1.76 -3.37
C GLY A 73 -9.65 -1.26 -1.98
N PHE A 74 -9.12 -0.03 -1.88
CA PHE A 74 -8.86 0.63 -0.59
C PHE A 74 -10.12 0.78 0.25
N ALA A 75 -11.29 0.98 -0.37
CA ALA A 75 -12.56 0.98 0.35
C ALA A 75 -12.89 -0.33 1.06
N LEU A 76 -12.51 -1.46 0.48
CA LEU A 76 -12.67 -2.77 1.10
C LEU A 76 -11.64 -3.01 2.22
N MET A 77 -10.53 -2.26 2.25
CA MET A 77 -9.48 -2.39 3.27
C MET A 77 -9.70 -1.53 4.53
N THR A 78 -10.64 -0.58 4.52
CA THR A 78 -10.81 0.38 5.64
C THR A 78 -11.09 -0.28 7.01
N GLU A 79 -11.83 -1.39 7.03
CA GLU A 79 -12.05 -2.18 8.26
C GLU A 79 -10.73 -2.72 8.82
N SER A 80 -9.91 -3.32 7.95
CA SER A 80 -8.60 -3.87 8.34
C SER A 80 -7.59 -2.79 8.77
N ILE A 81 -7.65 -1.59 8.18
CA ILE A 81 -6.84 -0.45 8.63
C ILE A 81 -7.25 -0.04 10.04
N SER A 82 -8.56 0.02 10.32
CA SER A 82 -9.09 0.32 11.65
C SER A 82 -8.68 -0.75 12.67
N PHE A 83 -8.73 -2.03 12.28
CA PHE A 83 -8.24 -3.13 13.10
C PHE A 83 -6.73 -3.04 13.36
N SER A 84 -5.92 -2.72 12.34
CA SER A 84 -4.47 -2.54 12.47
C SER A 84 -4.11 -1.44 13.46
N ASN A 85 -4.83 -0.32 13.44
CA ASN A 85 -4.72 0.76 14.42
C ASN A 85 -5.01 0.24 15.84
N GLN A 86 -6.16 -0.43 16.03
CA GLN A 86 -6.59 -0.91 17.34
C GLN A 86 -5.63 -1.95 17.93
N ALA A 87 -5.10 -2.82 17.09
CA ALA A 87 -4.27 -3.95 17.50
C ALA A 87 -2.76 -3.64 17.50
N GLU A 88 -2.35 -2.41 17.18
CA GLU A 88 -0.96 -1.98 17.10
C GLU A 88 -0.11 -2.91 16.21
N ILE A 89 -0.67 -3.28 15.04
CA ILE A 89 -0.03 -4.20 14.10
C ILE A 89 0.82 -3.43 13.08
N GLY A 90 0.26 -2.36 12.52
CA GLY A 90 0.85 -1.61 11.42
C GLY A 90 0.66 -2.27 10.05
N GLY A 91 1.67 -2.14 9.19
CA GLY A 91 1.64 -2.53 7.78
C GLY A 91 1.64 -1.32 6.84
N VAL A 92 2.04 -1.52 5.58
CA VAL A 92 2.11 -0.46 4.56
C VAL A 92 1.10 -0.71 3.46
N TYR A 93 0.26 0.29 3.20
CA TYR A 93 -0.75 0.29 2.14
C TYR A 93 -0.31 1.25 1.03
N VAL A 94 -0.05 0.74 -0.17
CA VAL A 94 0.14 1.60 -1.34
C VAL A 94 -1.23 1.90 -1.93
N LEU A 95 -1.67 3.15 -1.81
CA LEU A 95 -2.88 3.66 -2.45
C LEU A 95 -2.49 4.38 -3.73
N ALA A 96 -2.52 3.64 -4.84
CA ALA A 96 -2.24 4.18 -6.16
C ALA A 96 -3.52 4.80 -6.73
N GLN A 97 -3.69 6.10 -6.52
CA GLN A 97 -4.90 6.82 -6.88
C GLN A 97 -5.13 6.82 -8.39
N ARG A 98 -6.40 6.83 -8.76
CA ARG A 98 -6.87 7.02 -10.13
C ARG A 98 -8.16 7.82 -10.10
N ASP A 99 -8.62 8.27 -11.25
CA ASP A 99 -9.86 9.05 -11.33
C ASP A 99 -11.07 8.23 -10.84
N GLY A 100 -11.86 8.82 -9.95
CA GLY A 100 -13.04 8.26 -9.28
C GLY A 100 -14.30 9.10 -9.56
N PRO A 101 -15.41 8.91 -8.82
CA PRO A 101 -15.64 7.92 -7.76
C PRO A 101 -15.99 6.52 -8.30
N SER A 102 -16.10 5.54 -7.40
CA SER A 102 -16.42 4.14 -7.73
C SER A 102 -15.40 3.55 -8.71
N THR A 103 -15.82 2.85 -9.77
CA THR A 103 -14.93 2.38 -10.83
C THR A 103 -14.12 3.52 -11.44
N GLY A 104 -14.76 4.69 -11.57
CA GLY A 104 -14.20 5.90 -12.17
C GLY A 104 -13.69 5.66 -13.58
N THR A 105 -12.53 6.22 -13.90
CA THR A 105 -11.82 5.95 -15.15
C THR A 105 -10.45 5.31 -14.83
N PRO A 106 -10.35 3.96 -14.84
CA PRO A 106 -9.17 3.23 -14.36
C PRO A 106 -7.83 3.59 -15.03
N THR A 107 -7.90 4.21 -16.20
CA THR A 107 -6.76 4.60 -17.01
C THR A 107 -6.39 6.08 -16.92
N TYR A 108 -7.09 6.88 -16.12
CA TYR A 108 -6.78 8.29 -15.91
C TYR A 108 -6.25 8.55 -14.52
N THR A 109 -5.42 9.58 -14.43
CA THR A 109 -4.88 10.04 -13.14
C THR A 109 -5.92 10.82 -12.36
N GLY A 110 -5.84 10.72 -11.04
CA GLY A 110 -6.65 11.45 -10.09
C GLY A 110 -5.91 11.52 -8.75
N GLN A 111 -6.07 12.62 -8.02
CA GLN A 111 -5.47 12.83 -6.70
C GLN A 111 -6.56 13.21 -5.67
N ALA A 112 -7.74 12.63 -5.83
CA ALA A 112 -8.93 12.98 -5.04
C ALA A 112 -9.00 12.24 -3.69
N ASP A 113 -8.13 11.27 -3.43
CA ASP A 113 -8.25 10.38 -2.27
C ASP A 113 -7.44 10.87 -1.05
N LEU A 114 -6.82 12.05 -1.07
CA LEU A 114 -6.02 12.54 0.05
C LEU A 114 -6.82 12.60 1.37
N THR A 115 -7.99 13.25 1.35
CA THR A 115 -8.86 13.32 2.53
C THR A 115 -9.35 11.94 2.94
N TYR A 116 -9.54 11.04 1.98
CA TYR A 116 -9.96 9.67 2.26
C TYR A 116 -8.85 8.87 2.96
N ALA A 117 -7.62 8.92 2.44
CA ALA A 117 -6.44 8.30 3.05
C ALA A 117 -6.21 8.79 4.49
N LEU A 118 -6.35 10.10 4.73
CA LEU A 118 -6.21 10.68 6.06
C LEU A 118 -7.29 10.19 7.04
N ASN A 119 -8.47 9.80 6.57
CA ASN A 119 -9.62 9.40 7.39
C ASN A 119 -10.03 7.94 7.13
N ALA A 120 -9.09 7.08 6.74
CA ALA A 120 -9.37 5.69 6.32
C ALA A 120 -9.75 4.73 7.46
N SER A 121 -9.79 5.22 8.69
CA SER A 121 -10.18 4.47 9.88
C SER A 121 -11.49 5.02 10.42
N PHE A 122 -12.40 4.15 10.86
CA PHE A 122 -13.51 4.60 11.69
C PHE A 122 -13.01 4.79 13.14
N GLY A 123 -13.53 5.81 13.83
CA GLY A 123 -13.09 6.21 15.17
C GLY A 123 -11.97 7.24 15.18
N ASP A 124 -11.33 7.44 16.34
CA ASP A 124 -10.39 8.55 16.59
C ASP A 124 -8.93 8.17 16.33
N THR A 125 -8.66 7.48 15.22
CA THR A 125 -7.30 7.06 14.83
C THR A 125 -7.01 7.42 13.38
N PHE A 126 -5.84 8.00 13.11
CA PHE A 126 -5.46 8.47 11.78
C PHE A 126 -4.19 7.74 11.31
N PRO A 127 -4.20 7.11 10.12
CA PRO A 127 -3.00 6.48 9.58
C PRO A 127 -1.92 7.53 9.28
N ILE A 128 -0.66 7.10 9.22
CA ILE A 128 0.42 7.96 8.74
C ILE A 128 0.34 7.97 7.21
N VAL A 129 0.34 9.15 6.59
CA VAL A 129 0.28 9.27 5.11
C VAL A 129 1.56 9.91 4.57
N LEU A 130 2.16 9.25 3.59
CA LEU A 130 3.31 9.74 2.81
C LEU A 130 2.90 9.87 1.34
N ALA A 131 3.31 10.94 0.66
CA ALA A 131 2.99 11.16 -0.75
C ALA A 131 4.27 11.57 -1.51
N PRO A 132 4.97 10.63 -2.15
CA PRO A 132 6.16 10.94 -2.93
C PRO A 132 5.79 11.72 -4.19
N SER A 133 6.61 12.73 -4.51
CA SER A 133 6.46 13.59 -5.68
C SER A 133 7.43 13.24 -6.82
N THR A 134 8.47 12.46 -6.52
CA THR A 134 9.50 12.02 -7.47
C THR A 134 9.78 10.52 -7.34
N PHE A 135 10.39 9.92 -8.35
CA PHE A 135 10.76 8.51 -8.31
C PHE A 135 11.80 8.18 -7.23
N GLU A 136 12.74 9.11 -6.98
CA GLU A 136 13.70 9.01 -5.88
C GLU A 136 13.01 9.06 -4.51
N GLU A 137 12.01 9.92 -4.37
CA GLU A 137 11.15 9.92 -3.19
C GLU A 137 10.35 8.63 -3.07
N GLY A 138 9.81 8.08 -4.16
CA GLY A 138 9.13 6.78 -4.12
C GLY A 138 10.01 5.65 -3.59
N TYR A 139 11.26 5.59 -4.06
CA TYR A 139 12.25 4.61 -3.61
C TYR A 139 12.63 4.78 -2.13
N THR A 140 12.83 6.02 -1.67
CA THR A 140 13.29 6.29 -0.30
C THR A 140 12.16 6.33 0.72
N GLN A 141 11.01 6.90 0.37
CA GLN A 141 9.86 7.04 1.27
C GLN A 141 9.17 5.70 1.53
N ILE A 142 9.21 4.72 0.63
CA ILE A 142 8.64 3.40 0.94
C ILE A 142 9.44 2.68 2.03
N GLY A 143 10.77 2.78 2.02
CA GLY A 143 11.60 2.26 3.11
C GLY A 143 11.32 2.99 4.43
N LYS A 144 11.11 4.31 4.37
CA LYS A 144 10.65 5.10 5.50
C LYS A 144 9.26 4.68 6.00
N ALA A 145 8.33 4.37 5.10
CA ALA A 145 6.99 3.89 5.44
C ALA A 145 7.05 2.56 6.19
N LEU A 146 7.86 1.62 5.70
CA LEU A 146 8.11 0.35 6.39
C LEU A 146 8.72 0.60 7.78
N ASN A 147 9.71 1.49 7.89
CA ASN A 147 10.35 1.80 9.18
C ASN A 147 9.36 2.43 10.16
N TRP A 148 8.52 3.35 9.70
CA TRP A 148 7.50 3.99 10.53
C TRP A 148 6.41 3.03 10.95
N SER A 149 6.01 2.12 10.06
CA SER A 149 5.09 1.02 10.36
C SER A 149 5.62 0.11 11.48
N ASP A 150 6.92 -0.19 11.49
CA ASP A 150 7.55 -0.99 12.56
C ASP A 150 7.76 -0.20 13.86
N ILE A 151 8.25 1.04 13.78
CA ILE A 151 8.59 1.85 14.96
C ILE A 151 7.35 2.29 15.71
N TYR A 152 6.32 2.72 14.98
CA TYR A 152 5.09 3.25 15.56
C TYR A 152 3.99 2.20 15.70
N GLN A 153 4.20 0.99 15.18
CA GLN A 153 3.21 -0.09 15.22
C GLN A 153 1.85 0.36 14.63
N HIS A 154 1.92 1.17 13.57
CA HIS A 154 0.80 1.95 13.05
C HIS A 154 0.68 1.81 11.53
N PRO A 155 -0.52 1.74 10.94
CA PRO A 155 -0.68 1.65 9.50
C PRO A 155 -0.14 2.89 8.81
N VAL A 156 0.62 2.67 7.75
CA VAL A 156 1.18 3.72 6.90
C VAL A 156 0.61 3.59 5.50
N ILE A 157 0.11 4.69 4.95
CA ILE A 157 -0.37 4.77 3.57
C ILE A 157 0.68 5.51 2.75
N LEU A 158 1.19 4.87 1.71
CA LEU A 158 1.94 5.52 0.65
C LEU A 158 0.96 5.90 -0.47
N LEU A 159 0.67 7.18 -0.58
CA LEU A 159 -0.29 7.75 -1.51
C LEU A 159 0.42 8.14 -2.80
N THR A 160 0.11 7.46 -3.89
CA THR A 160 0.61 7.78 -5.24
C THR A 160 -0.55 8.06 -6.19
N ASP A 161 -0.28 8.28 -7.46
CA ASP A 161 -1.31 8.41 -8.49
C ASP A 161 -0.93 7.61 -9.74
N LYS A 162 -1.86 7.51 -10.68
CA LYS A 162 -1.65 6.76 -11.91
C LYS A 162 -0.47 7.26 -12.73
N GLN A 163 -0.32 8.58 -12.87
CA GLN A 163 0.76 9.17 -13.66
C GLN A 163 2.14 8.89 -13.06
N PHE A 164 2.21 8.82 -11.73
CA PHE A 164 3.41 8.36 -11.02
C PHE A 164 3.67 6.86 -11.25
N SER A 165 2.60 6.05 -11.26
CA SER A 165 2.66 4.59 -11.22
C SER A 165 3.09 3.94 -12.53
N GLU A 166 2.61 4.43 -13.67
CA GLU A 166 2.81 3.90 -15.03
C GLU A 166 2.55 4.94 -16.14
#